data_AF-A0A9R1VKC1-F1
#
_entry.id   AF-A0A9R1VKC1-F1
#
_cell.length_a   1.000
_cell.length_b   1.000
_cell.length_c   1.000
_cell.angle_alpha   90.00
_cell.angle_beta   90.00
_cell.angle_gamma   90.00
#
_symmetry.space_group_name_H-M   'P 1'
#
loop_
_entity.id
_entity.type
_entity.pdbx_description
1 polymer ?
#
loop_
_entity_poly.entity_id
_entity_poly.type
_entity_poly.pdbx_seq_one_letter_code
_entity_poly.pdbx_strand_id
1 'polypeptide(L)'
;MEDKSLHDMLKEALLGAIRDIDLKFSLAIQKGYSAGSTASIVVLLNDEELMIANVGDSKVILCSGYAEELTSDHHPDRDDERARIEVAGGFVLDWDVPRVNGVLAVSRAIGDVQLKRYGVIAEPETVGWRNMSDKDGYLVVASDGVFESLTPQSVCQLIGDAKVQENGAPYDKFPFLPSLSLAYRVVKTALQRGSTDNLSAIVVPLAQAGGGILVHKDEL
;
A
#
# COMPACT_ATOMS: atom_id res chain seq x y z
N MET A 1 -11.83 -3.92 33.17
CA MET A 1 -10.98 -3.56 32.02
C MET A 1 -11.10 -4.77 31.10
N GLU A 2 -11.89 -4.66 30.03
CA GLU A 2 -12.04 -5.78 29.09
C GLU A 2 -10.67 -6.13 28.51
N ASP A 3 -10.38 -7.43 28.47
CA ASP A 3 -9.15 -7.94 27.88
C ASP A 3 -9.25 -7.73 26.37
N LYS A 4 -8.49 -6.78 25.83
CA LYS A 4 -8.52 -6.49 24.39
C LYS A 4 -7.89 -7.65 23.65
N SER A 5 -8.52 -8.09 22.56
CA SER A 5 -7.91 -9.08 21.70
C SER A 5 -6.56 -8.58 21.16
N LEU A 6 -5.63 -9.47 20.85
CA LEU A 6 -4.35 -9.11 20.23
C LEU A 6 -4.57 -8.29 18.94
N HIS A 7 -5.57 -8.68 18.15
CA HIS A 7 -6.02 -8.01 16.93
C HIS A 7 -6.40 -6.54 17.18
N ASP A 8 -7.15 -6.27 18.25
CA ASP A 8 -7.54 -4.91 18.63
C ASP A 8 -6.34 -4.10 19.12
N MET A 9 -5.47 -4.70 19.92
CA MET A 9 -4.25 -4.03 20.41
C MET A 9 -3.32 -3.61 19.25
N LEU A 10 -3.11 -4.49 18.28
CA LEU A 10 -2.29 -4.19 17.09
C LEU A 10 -2.93 -3.12 16.21
N LYS A 11 -4.25 -3.18 16.01
CA LYS A 11 -4.99 -2.15 15.28
C LYS A 11 -4.87 -0.80 15.97
N GLU A 12 -5.12 -0.72 17.27
CA GLU A 12 -5.00 0.53 18.04
C GLU A 12 -3.58 1.09 18.04
N ALA A 13 -2.57 0.23 18.16
CA ALA A 13 -1.17 0.63 18.10
C ALA A 13 -0.82 1.25 16.73
N LEU A 14 -1.31 0.64 15.63
CA LEU A 14 -1.10 1.14 14.28
C LEU A 14 -1.77 2.50 14.07
N LEU A 15 -3.05 2.64 14.45
CA LEU A 15 -3.79 3.89 14.34
C LEU A 15 -3.13 4.99 15.21
N GLY A 16 -2.72 4.63 16.42
CA GLY A 16 -1.99 5.52 17.32
C GLY A 16 -0.67 6.00 16.71
N ALA A 17 0.10 5.11 16.10
CA ALA A 17 1.36 5.46 15.45
C ALA A 17 1.17 6.45 14.29
N ILE A 18 0.18 6.23 13.42
CA ILE A 18 -0.12 7.13 12.30
C ILE A 18 -0.50 8.53 12.84
N ARG A 19 -1.39 8.58 13.84
CA ARG A 19 -1.79 9.83 14.48
C ARG A 19 -0.62 10.56 15.12
N ASP A 20 0.24 9.84 15.84
CA ASP A 20 1.40 10.43 16.52
C ASP A 20 2.43 10.97 15.53
N ILE A 21 2.59 10.32 14.37
CA ILE A 21 3.41 10.84 13.26
C ILE A 21 2.79 12.13 12.71
N ASP A 22 1.50 12.14 12.39
CA ASP A 22 0.80 13.32 11.84
C ASP A 22 0.84 14.53 12.79
N LEU A 23 0.69 14.28 14.10
CA LEU A 23 0.85 15.32 15.13
C LEU A 23 2.26 15.92 15.14
N LYS A 24 3.30 15.13 14.89
CA LYS A 24 4.67 15.65 14.79
C LYS A 24 4.87 16.53 13.56
N PHE A 25 4.17 16.29 12.45
CA PHE A 25 4.17 17.19 11.29
C PHE A 25 3.59 18.58 11.63
N SER A 26 2.64 18.66 12.55
CA SER A 26 2.11 19.95 13.05
C SER A 26 3.15 20.78 13.79
N LEU A 27 4.21 20.17 14.31
CA LEU A 27 5.37 20.89 14.85
C LEU A 27 6.40 21.20 13.75
N ALA A 28 6.55 20.32 12.77
CA ALA A 28 7.48 20.51 11.66
C ALA A 28 7.13 21.72 10.79
N ILE A 29 5.84 22.03 10.61
CA ILE A 29 5.41 23.22 9.85
C ILE A 29 5.88 24.54 10.47
N GLN A 30 6.04 24.60 11.80
CA GLN A 30 6.60 25.78 12.48
C GLN A 30 8.07 26.03 12.10
N LYS A 31 8.75 25.00 11.59
CA LYS A 31 10.12 25.06 11.08
C LYS A 31 10.20 25.22 9.56
N GLY A 32 9.07 25.46 8.89
CA GLY A 32 8.99 25.65 7.44
C GLY A 32 8.89 24.38 6.61
N TYR A 33 8.67 23.21 7.22
CA TYR A 33 8.44 21.96 6.50
C TYR A 33 6.94 21.74 6.25
N SER A 34 6.49 21.89 5.00
CA SER A 34 5.09 21.75 4.61
C SER A 34 4.81 20.53 3.72
N ALA A 35 5.57 19.44 3.88
CA ALA A 35 5.38 18.21 3.11
C ALA A 35 4.27 17.31 3.71
N GLY A 36 3.80 16.38 2.89
CA GLY A 36 2.98 15.25 3.31
C GLY A 36 3.36 13.97 2.56
N SER A 37 2.71 12.87 2.92
CA SER A 37 2.93 11.55 2.34
C SER A 37 1.67 10.71 2.45
N THR A 38 1.47 9.84 1.47
CA THR A 38 0.59 8.68 1.58
C THR A 38 1.24 7.61 2.47
N ALA A 39 0.45 6.62 2.89
CA ALA A 39 0.93 5.43 3.59
C ALA A 39 -0.03 4.26 3.37
N SER A 40 0.44 3.22 2.68
CA SER A 40 -0.23 1.92 2.61
C SER A 40 0.53 0.91 3.46
N ILE A 41 -0.12 0.35 4.46
CA ILE A 41 0.50 -0.49 5.48
C ILE A 41 -0.19 -1.84 5.52
N VAL A 42 0.62 -2.89 5.59
CA VAL A 42 0.19 -4.28 5.72
C VAL A 42 0.74 -4.79 7.04
N VAL A 43 -0.12 -5.30 7.91
CA VAL A 43 0.28 -6.03 9.10
C VAL A 43 0.03 -7.51 8.84
N LEU A 44 1.10 -8.30 8.81
CA LEU A 44 1.03 -9.76 8.74
C LEU A 44 1.20 -10.32 10.16
N LEU A 45 0.30 -11.21 10.57
CA LEU A 45 0.34 -11.90 11.85
C LEU A 45 0.51 -13.40 11.59
N ASN A 46 1.60 -13.95 12.11
CA ASN A 46 1.97 -15.37 11.99
C ASN A 46 1.99 -15.91 10.55
N ASP A 47 2.17 -15.06 9.55
CA ASP A 47 2.09 -15.41 8.12
C ASP A 47 0.76 -16.08 7.70
N GLU A 48 -0.30 -15.90 8.49
CA GLU A 48 -1.63 -16.50 8.26
C GLU A 48 -2.72 -15.43 8.14
N GLU A 49 -2.63 -14.37 8.92
CA GLU A 49 -3.62 -13.30 8.95
C GLU A 49 -3.02 -11.98 8.49
N LEU A 50 -3.83 -11.15 7.85
CA LEU A 50 -3.42 -9.83 7.44
C LEU A 50 -4.47 -8.76 7.76
N MET A 51 -3.99 -7.55 8.02
CA MET A 51 -4.79 -6.34 8.16
C MET A 51 -4.15 -5.24 7.31
N ILE A 52 -4.98 -4.42 6.68
CA ILE A 52 -4.53 -3.30 5.84
C ILE A 52 -4.95 -1.98 6.47
N ALA A 53 -4.08 -0.98 6.40
CA ALA A 53 -4.41 0.42 6.68
C ALA A 53 -3.87 1.30 5.56
N ASN A 54 -4.72 2.13 4.96
CA ASN A 54 -4.36 2.99 3.84
C ASN A 54 -4.67 4.47 4.11
N VAL A 55 -3.73 5.34 3.77
CA VAL A 55 -3.86 6.80 3.75
C VAL A 55 -3.36 7.28 2.38
N GLY A 56 -4.23 7.86 1.56
CA GLY A 56 -3.90 8.30 0.20
C GLY A 56 -4.28 7.30 -0.89
N ASP A 57 -3.56 7.34 -2.01
CA ASP A 57 -3.84 6.66 -3.28
C ASP A 57 -2.77 5.61 -3.69
N SER A 58 -1.81 5.35 -2.81
CA SER A 58 -1.00 4.14 -2.91
C SER A 58 -1.89 2.91 -2.65
N LYS A 59 -1.56 1.78 -3.30
CA LYS A 59 -2.41 0.58 -3.28
C LYS A 59 -1.74 -0.62 -2.66
N VAL A 60 -2.56 -1.45 -2.02
CA VAL A 60 -2.23 -2.84 -1.69
C VAL A 60 -3.08 -3.76 -2.55
N ILE A 61 -2.43 -4.68 -3.25
CA ILE A 61 -3.11 -5.70 -4.06
C ILE A 61 -2.67 -7.10 -3.62
N LEU A 62 -3.61 -8.03 -3.61
CA LEU A 62 -3.37 -9.45 -3.40
C LEU A 62 -3.47 -10.19 -4.74
N CYS A 63 -2.46 -10.98 -5.06
CA CYS A 63 -2.40 -11.77 -6.28
C CYS A 63 -2.66 -13.25 -5.99
N SER A 64 -3.87 -13.72 -6.34
CA SER A 64 -4.33 -15.10 -6.11
C SER A 64 -4.79 -15.79 -7.40
N GLY A 65 -4.07 -15.52 -8.50
CA GLY A 65 -4.46 -15.85 -9.88
C GLY A 65 -5.21 -14.71 -10.60
N TYR A 66 -5.83 -13.83 -9.84
CA TYR A 66 -6.32 -12.52 -10.25
C TYR A 66 -5.86 -11.46 -9.23
N ALA A 67 -5.95 -10.19 -9.59
CA ALA A 67 -5.67 -9.09 -8.68
C ALA A 67 -6.92 -8.71 -7.87
N GLU A 68 -6.79 -8.77 -6.55
CA GLU A 68 -7.76 -8.21 -5.61
C GLU A 68 -7.16 -6.94 -4.99
N GLU A 69 -7.80 -5.79 -5.20
CA GLU A 69 -7.42 -4.55 -4.52
C GLU A 69 -7.91 -4.56 -3.09
N LEU A 70 -6.99 -4.38 -2.13
CA LEU A 70 -7.28 -4.39 -0.70
C LEU A 70 -7.44 -2.98 -0.13
N THR A 71 -7.35 -1.98 -0.98
CA THR A 71 -7.42 -0.56 -0.66
C THR A 71 -8.28 0.14 -1.69
N SER A 72 -9.04 1.13 -1.24
CA SER A 72 -9.68 2.11 -2.12
C SER A 72 -8.87 3.40 -2.09
N ASP A 73 -8.70 4.04 -3.25
CA ASP A 73 -7.94 5.29 -3.35
C ASP A 73 -8.71 6.41 -2.65
N HIS A 74 -7.98 7.21 -1.86
CA HIS A 74 -8.55 8.39 -1.21
C HIS A 74 -8.51 9.60 -2.14
N HIS A 75 -9.20 9.51 -3.27
CA HIS A 75 -9.24 10.60 -4.24
C HIS A 75 -10.25 11.70 -3.84
N PRO A 76 -9.97 13.00 -4.05
CA PRO A 76 -10.85 14.09 -3.62
C PRO A 76 -12.26 14.07 -4.19
N ASP A 77 -12.50 13.41 -5.32
CA ASP A 77 -13.84 13.29 -5.94
C ASP A 77 -14.64 12.07 -5.46
N ARG A 78 -14.06 11.19 -4.64
CA ARG A 78 -14.79 10.07 -4.01
C ARG A 78 -15.90 10.64 -3.12
N ASP A 79 -17.13 10.18 -3.28
CA ASP A 79 -18.32 10.84 -2.72
C ASP A 79 -18.23 11.15 -1.22
N ASP A 80 -17.75 10.20 -0.42
CA ASP A 80 -17.57 10.34 1.04
C ASP A 80 -16.42 11.31 1.39
N GLU A 81 -15.31 11.24 0.66
CA GLU A 81 -14.16 12.12 0.84
C GLU A 81 -14.50 13.56 0.46
N ARG A 82 -15.16 13.75 -0.69
CA ARG A 82 -15.64 15.05 -1.17
C ARG A 82 -16.61 15.68 -0.18
N ALA A 83 -17.59 14.91 0.29
CA ALA A 83 -18.54 15.39 1.29
C ALA A 83 -17.84 15.86 2.56
N ARG A 84 -16.83 15.11 3.06
CA ARG A 84 -16.02 15.52 4.22
C ARG A 84 -15.28 16.85 3.95
N ILE A 85 -14.64 16.99 2.79
CA ILE A 85 -13.91 18.20 2.39
C ILE A 85 -14.84 19.42 2.38
N GLU A 86 -16.00 19.30 1.74
CA GLU A 86 -16.97 20.40 1.62
C GLU A 86 -17.60 20.79 2.97
N VAL A 87 -17.92 19.80 3.81
CA VAL A 87 -18.41 20.05 5.19
C VAL A 87 -17.36 20.78 6.03
N ALA A 88 -16.08 20.51 5.83
CA ALA A 88 -14.98 21.22 6.50
C ALA A 88 -14.70 22.62 5.93
N GLY A 89 -15.46 23.06 4.91
CA GLY A 89 -15.29 24.36 4.25
C GLY A 89 -14.16 24.39 3.21
N GLY A 90 -13.66 23.22 2.79
CA GLY A 90 -12.85 23.06 1.60
C GLY A 90 -13.71 22.95 0.33
N PHE A 91 -13.06 22.81 -0.81
CA PHE A 91 -13.70 22.51 -2.09
C PHE A 91 -12.80 21.59 -2.92
N VAL A 92 -13.39 20.91 -3.90
CA VAL A 92 -12.65 20.10 -4.86
C VAL A 92 -12.65 20.85 -6.19
N LEU A 93 -11.45 21.10 -6.73
CA LEU A 93 -11.26 21.79 -8.00
C LEU A 93 -10.57 20.86 -8.98
N ASP A 94 -11.18 20.73 -10.15
CA ASP A 94 -10.69 19.88 -11.24
C ASP A 94 -10.05 20.75 -12.33
N TRP A 95 -8.74 20.56 -12.52
CA TRP A 95 -7.95 21.22 -13.59
C TRP A 95 -7.35 20.22 -14.56
N ASP A 96 -6.83 19.12 -14.02
CA ASP A 96 -6.32 17.95 -14.76
C ASP A 96 -6.74 16.69 -14.00
N VAL A 97 -6.53 16.74 -12.67
CA VAL A 97 -7.07 15.81 -11.68
C VAL A 97 -7.77 16.61 -10.58
N PRO A 98 -8.83 16.06 -9.97
CA PRO A 98 -9.47 16.60 -8.77
C PRO A 98 -8.49 16.87 -7.63
N ARG A 99 -8.53 18.08 -7.08
CA ARG A 99 -7.63 18.52 -6.00
C ARG A 99 -8.38 19.24 -4.88
N VAL A 100 -8.02 18.94 -3.63
CA VAL A 100 -8.48 19.68 -2.45
C VAL A 100 -7.95 21.11 -2.51
N ASN A 101 -8.88 22.07 -2.55
CA ASN A 101 -8.65 23.49 -2.74
C ASN A 101 -7.75 23.81 -3.95
N GLY A 102 -7.73 22.95 -4.98
CA GLY A 102 -6.85 23.09 -6.14
C GLY A 102 -5.37 22.75 -5.88
N VAL A 103 -5.02 22.23 -4.70
CA VAL A 103 -3.64 21.97 -4.27
C VAL A 103 -3.31 20.47 -4.30
N LEU A 104 -3.96 19.68 -3.44
CA LEU A 104 -3.57 18.29 -3.16
C LEU A 104 -4.48 17.30 -3.88
N ALA A 105 -3.89 16.36 -4.64
CA ALA A 105 -4.61 15.36 -5.45
C ALA A 105 -5.07 14.13 -4.63
N VAL A 106 -4.81 14.11 -3.33
CA VAL A 106 -5.33 13.12 -2.37
C VAL A 106 -6.15 13.82 -1.29
N SER A 107 -7.16 13.12 -0.79
CA SER A 107 -8.03 13.60 0.29
C SER A 107 -7.59 13.15 1.68
N ARG A 108 -6.68 12.17 1.75
CA ARG A 108 -6.03 11.72 2.98
C ARG A 108 -4.53 11.67 2.81
N ALA A 109 -3.80 12.20 3.80
CA ALA A 109 -2.34 12.23 3.82
C ALA A 109 -1.84 12.38 5.27
N ILE A 110 -0.67 11.84 5.57
CA ILE A 110 0.11 12.19 6.76
C ILE A 110 0.88 13.48 6.43
N GLY A 111 0.85 14.49 7.32
CA GLY A 111 1.37 15.82 7.00
C GLY A 111 0.32 16.68 6.29
N ASP A 112 0.73 17.51 5.32
CA ASP A 112 -0.16 18.46 4.63
C ASP A 112 -0.99 19.32 5.59
N VAL A 113 -0.35 19.76 6.67
CA VAL A 113 -1.00 20.37 7.85
C VAL A 113 -1.90 21.56 7.47
N GLN A 114 -1.52 22.32 6.44
CA GLN A 114 -2.27 23.49 5.96
C GLN A 114 -3.66 23.13 5.42
N LEU A 115 -3.84 21.91 4.92
CA LEU A 115 -5.09 21.43 4.33
C LEU A 115 -5.97 20.65 5.31
N LYS A 116 -5.47 20.33 6.52
CA LYS A 116 -6.25 19.61 7.54
C LYS A 116 -7.55 20.32 7.91
N ARG A 117 -7.50 21.66 7.99
CA ARG A 117 -8.69 22.51 8.26
C ARG A 117 -9.74 22.48 7.14
N TYR A 118 -9.41 21.92 5.99
CA TYR A 118 -10.29 21.80 4.81
C TYR A 118 -10.68 20.33 4.54
N GLY A 119 -10.55 19.47 5.54
CA GLY A 119 -11.03 18.08 5.46
C GLY A 119 -10.00 17.06 4.97
N VAL A 120 -8.72 17.43 4.80
CA VAL A 120 -7.65 16.44 4.65
C VAL A 120 -7.39 15.78 6.00
N ILE A 121 -7.35 14.45 6.06
CA ILE A 121 -7.15 13.70 7.31
C ILE A 121 -6.02 12.67 7.16
N ALA A 122 -5.37 12.32 8.26
CA ALA A 122 -4.40 11.22 8.30
C ALA A 122 -5.03 9.89 8.75
N GLU A 123 -6.32 9.88 9.09
CA GLU A 123 -7.02 8.68 9.54
C GLU A 123 -7.08 7.65 8.41
N PRO A 124 -6.50 6.44 8.60
CA PRO A 124 -6.50 5.44 7.55
C PRO A 124 -7.87 4.80 7.37
N GLU A 125 -8.16 4.36 6.15
CA GLU A 125 -9.19 3.35 5.92
C GLU A 125 -8.58 1.96 6.18
N THR A 126 -9.26 1.13 6.96
CA THR A 126 -8.76 -0.18 7.35
C THR A 126 -9.60 -1.32 6.79
N VAL A 127 -8.95 -2.31 6.18
CA VAL A 127 -9.53 -3.64 6.01
C VAL A 127 -9.20 -4.45 7.25
N GLY A 128 -10.23 -4.94 7.94
CA GLY A 128 -10.09 -5.74 9.16
C GLY A 128 -9.28 -7.02 8.93
N TRP A 129 -8.91 -7.66 10.05
CA TRP A 129 -8.16 -8.90 10.02
C TRP A 129 -8.87 -9.98 9.20
N ARG A 130 -8.11 -10.57 8.28
CA ARG A 130 -8.58 -11.66 7.41
C ARG A 130 -7.54 -12.76 7.35
N ASN A 131 -8.01 -14.00 7.29
CA ASN A 131 -7.18 -15.15 7.01
C ASN A 131 -6.79 -15.16 5.53
N MET A 132 -5.52 -15.43 5.27
CA MET A 132 -5.02 -15.75 3.94
C MET A 132 -5.41 -17.18 3.56
N SER A 133 -5.46 -17.44 2.27
CA SER A 133 -5.75 -18.76 1.70
C SER A 133 -4.55 -19.32 0.95
N ASP A 134 -4.52 -20.64 0.71
CA ASP A 134 -3.48 -21.28 -0.10
C ASP A 134 -3.37 -20.73 -1.54
N LYS A 135 -4.40 -20.01 -2.01
CA LYS A 135 -4.41 -19.39 -3.34
C LYS A 135 -3.63 -18.08 -3.36
N ASP A 136 -3.36 -17.50 -2.19
CA ASP A 136 -2.74 -16.20 -2.04
C ASP A 136 -1.24 -16.32 -2.30
N GLY A 137 -0.84 -15.86 -3.48
CA GLY A 137 0.53 -16.02 -3.95
C GLY A 137 1.45 -14.90 -3.51
N TYR A 138 1.00 -13.67 -3.72
CA TYR A 138 1.82 -12.49 -3.49
C TYR A 138 0.98 -11.34 -2.98
N LEU A 139 1.56 -10.60 -2.06
CA LEU A 139 1.05 -9.30 -1.65
C LEU A 139 1.93 -8.22 -2.27
N VAL A 140 1.32 -7.21 -2.87
CA VAL A 140 2.04 -6.11 -3.51
C VAL A 140 1.56 -4.80 -2.92
N VAL A 141 2.50 -3.96 -2.50
CA VAL A 141 2.24 -2.58 -2.08
C VAL A 141 2.96 -1.68 -3.06
N ALA A 142 2.28 -0.73 -3.69
CA ALA A 142 2.90 0.14 -4.68
C ALA A 142 2.31 1.55 -4.67
N SER A 143 3.13 2.53 -5.08
CA SER A 143 2.66 3.90 -5.30
C SER A 143 1.78 3.99 -6.55
N ASP A 144 0.97 5.04 -6.61
CA ASP A 144 0.15 5.43 -7.76
C ASP A 144 0.97 5.56 -9.06
N GLY A 145 2.24 6.00 -8.99
CA GLY A 145 3.14 6.00 -10.15
C GLY A 145 3.21 4.64 -10.87
N VAL A 146 3.14 3.51 -10.15
CA VAL A 146 3.07 2.17 -10.78
C VAL A 146 1.75 2.00 -11.54
N PHE A 147 0.66 2.51 -10.98
CA PHE A 147 -0.70 2.36 -11.49
C PHE A 147 -1.10 3.41 -12.53
N GLU A 148 -0.29 4.44 -12.77
CA GLU A 148 -0.43 5.34 -13.93
C GLU A 148 -0.37 4.58 -15.26
N SER A 149 0.45 3.52 -15.33
CA SER A 149 0.71 2.77 -16.56
C SER A 149 0.41 1.27 -16.48
N LEU A 150 0.19 0.73 -15.27
CA LEU A 150 -0.16 -0.67 -15.04
C LEU A 150 -1.48 -0.81 -14.31
N THR A 151 -2.33 -1.73 -14.78
CA THR A 151 -3.49 -2.16 -13.99
C THR A 151 -3.07 -3.14 -12.88
N PRO A 152 -3.82 -3.24 -11.77
CA PRO A 152 -3.60 -4.27 -10.75
C PRO A 152 -3.45 -5.68 -11.34
N GLN A 153 -4.32 -6.02 -12.29
CA GLN A 153 -4.27 -7.31 -12.98
C GLN A 153 -2.98 -7.49 -13.79
N SER A 154 -2.50 -6.44 -14.46
CA SER A 154 -1.22 -6.47 -15.17
C SER A 154 -0.05 -6.72 -14.22
N VAL A 155 -0.07 -6.13 -13.02
CA VAL A 155 0.96 -6.36 -12.00
C VAL A 155 0.98 -7.82 -11.56
N CYS A 156 -0.17 -8.42 -11.24
CA CYS A 156 -0.24 -9.83 -10.88
C CYS A 156 0.19 -10.77 -12.03
N GLN A 157 -0.15 -10.45 -13.28
CA GLN A 157 0.31 -11.19 -14.45
C GLN A 157 1.83 -11.13 -14.60
N LEU A 158 2.43 -9.94 -14.48
CA LEU A 158 3.88 -9.78 -14.53
C LEU A 158 4.56 -10.67 -13.50
N ILE A 159 4.05 -10.70 -12.26
CA ILE A 159 4.57 -11.54 -11.19
C ILE A 159 4.43 -13.03 -11.53
N GLY A 160 3.24 -13.46 -11.99
CA GLY A 160 2.98 -14.84 -12.38
C GLY A 160 3.89 -15.34 -13.51
N ASP A 161 4.16 -14.51 -14.52
CA ASP A 161 4.99 -14.86 -15.67
C ASP A 161 6.47 -15.11 -15.29
N ALA A 162 6.99 -14.44 -14.25
CA ALA A 162 8.34 -14.71 -13.76
C ALA A 162 8.47 -16.12 -13.19
N LYS A 163 7.45 -16.60 -12.46
CA LYS A 163 7.42 -17.95 -11.90
C LYS A 163 7.56 -19.02 -12.99
N VAL A 164 6.94 -18.80 -14.16
CA VAL A 164 7.02 -19.72 -15.31
C VAL A 164 8.44 -19.75 -15.89
N GLN A 165 9.12 -18.61 -15.94
CA GLN A 165 10.48 -18.52 -16.46
C GLN A 165 11.53 -19.11 -15.50
N GLU A 166 11.32 -18.97 -14.19
CA GLU A 166 12.22 -19.52 -13.16
C GLU A 166 12.14 -21.04 -13.04
N ASN A 167 10.97 -21.66 -13.28
CA ASN A 167 10.82 -23.12 -13.30
C ASN A 167 11.63 -23.84 -14.41
N GLY A 168 12.30 -23.08 -15.29
CA GLY A 168 13.24 -23.61 -16.30
C GLY A 168 14.73 -23.41 -15.98
N ALA A 169 15.09 -22.72 -14.88
CA ALA A 169 16.48 -22.40 -14.54
C ALA A 169 16.83 -22.88 -13.11
N PRO A 170 17.99 -23.54 -12.89
CA PRO A 170 18.37 -24.03 -11.56
C PRO A 170 18.52 -22.87 -10.56
N TYR A 171 17.75 -22.93 -9.47
CA TYR A 171 17.59 -21.91 -8.44
C TYR A 171 18.85 -21.64 -7.58
N ASP A 172 19.95 -22.37 -7.79
CA ASP A 172 21.03 -22.47 -6.80
C ASP A 172 22.18 -21.45 -6.93
N LYS A 173 22.10 -20.42 -7.79
CA LYS A 173 23.32 -19.61 -8.06
C LYS A 173 23.27 -18.09 -7.89
N PHE A 174 22.13 -17.42 -7.70
CA PHE A 174 22.15 -15.95 -7.59
C PHE A 174 21.07 -15.38 -6.65
N PRO A 175 21.28 -15.39 -5.32
CA PRO A 175 20.28 -14.92 -4.36
C PRO A 175 20.08 -13.38 -4.31
N PHE A 176 20.80 -12.58 -5.10
CA PHE A 176 20.84 -11.11 -4.93
C PHE A 176 21.05 -10.30 -6.23
N LEU A 177 20.48 -10.70 -7.37
CA LEU A 177 20.45 -9.81 -8.54
C LEU A 177 19.21 -8.91 -8.51
N PRO A 178 19.33 -7.57 -8.45
CA PRO A 178 18.19 -6.65 -8.46
C PRO A 178 17.26 -6.84 -9.67
N SER A 179 17.82 -7.26 -10.81
CA SER A 179 17.08 -7.55 -12.03
C SER A 179 16.19 -8.79 -11.97
N LEU A 180 16.37 -9.66 -10.97
CA LEU A 180 15.51 -10.82 -10.70
C LEU A 180 14.41 -10.50 -9.68
N SER A 181 14.47 -9.35 -8.99
CA SER A 181 13.41 -8.97 -8.05
C SER A 181 12.09 -8.73 -8.79
N LEU A 182 11.03 -9.38 -8.31
CA LEU A 182 9.67 -9.16 -8.80
C LEU A 182 9.26 -7.68 -8.69
N ALA A 183 9.66 -7.01 -7.61
CA ALA A 183 9.41 -5.59 -7.42
C ALA A 183 10.12 -4.72 -8.48
N TYR A 184 11.37 -5.05 -8.80
CA TYR A 184 12.10 -4.36 -9.88
C TYR A 184 11.43 -4.56 -11.24
N ARG A 185 10.92 -5.76 -11.53
CA ARG A 185 10.17 -6.02 -12.76
C ARG A 185 8.92 -5.14 -12.86
N VAL A 186 8.15 -5.04 -11.78
CA VAL A 186 6.96 -4.15 -11.73
C VAL A 186 7.35 -2.70 -12.01
N VAL A 187 8.34 -2.15 -11.27
CA VAL A 187 8.80 -0.76 -11.45
C VAL A 187 9.36 -0.53 -12.85
N LYS A 188 10.22 -1.42 -13.35
CA LYS A 188 10.81 -1.30 -14.69
C LYS A 188 9.75 -1.34 -15.78
N THR A 189 8.76 -2.23 -15.67
CA THR A 189 7.68 -2.29 -16.66
C THR A 189 6.80 -1.04 -16.60
N ALA A 190 6.50 -0.51 -15.42
CA ALA A 190 5.76 0.74 -15.29
C ALA A 190 6.49 1.92 -15.96
N LEU A 191 7.81 2.03 -15.74
CA LEU A 191 8.65 3.01 -16.40
C LEU A 191 8.67 2.84 -17.93
N GLN A 192 8.83 1.60 -18.42
CA GLN A 192 8.85 1.29 -19.85
C GLN A 192 7.50 1.55 -20.54
N ARG A 193 6.40 1.47 -19.81
CA ARG A 193 5.05 1.83 -20.29
C ARG A 193 4.74 3.33 -20.17
N GLY A 194 5.72 4.13 -19.74
CA GLY A 194 5.65 5.58 -19.81
C GLY A 194 5.09 6.26 -18.56
N SER A 195 5.10 5.60 -17.38
CA SER A 195 4.89 6.36 -16.15
C SER A 195 5.97 7.42 -16.00
N THR A 196 5.53 8.61 -15.57
CA THR A 196 6.39 9.79 -15.40
C THR A 196 6.60 10.16 -13.93
N ASP A 197 5.97 9.43 -13.01
CA ASP A 197 6.03 9.68 -11.58
C ASP A 197 7.12 8.84 -10.86
N ASN A 198 7.28 9.05 -9.56
CA ASN A 198 8.11 8.24 -8.68
C ASN A 198 7.50 6.84 -8.51
N LEU A 199 8.33 5.83 -8.76
CA LEU A 199 7.90 4.44 -8.78
C LEU A 199 8.42 3.69 -7.56
N SER A 200 7.52 3.22 -6.70
CA SER A 200 7.85 2.36 -5.57
C SER A 200 6.96 1.12 -5.55
N ALA A 201 7.56 -0.04 -5.32
CA ALA A 201 6.84 -1.29 -5.15
C ALA A 201 7.53 -2.20 -4.13
N ILE A 202 6.74 -2.87 -3.30
CA ILE A 202 7.12 -3.96 -2.40
C ILE A 202 6.33 -5.18 -2.84
N VAL A 203 7.01 -6.32 -3.04
CA VAL A 203 6.38 -7.59 -3.39
C VAL A 203 6.76 -8.62 -2.33
N VAL A 204 5.76 -9.18 -1.65
CA VAL A 204 5.92 -10.17 -0.59
C VAL A 204 5.37 -11.51 -1.09
N PRO A 205 6.21 -12.53 -1.29
CA PRO A 205 5.75 -13.90 -1.50
C PRO A 205 5.05 -14.41 -0.25
N LEU A 206 3.86 -14.99 -0.40
CA LEU A 206 3.11 -15.59 0.70
C LEU A 206 3.36 -17.09 0.72
N ALA A 207 3.74 -17.62 1.90
CA ALA A 207 4.39 -18.92 2.07
C ALA A 207 3.55 -20.14 1.68
N GLN A 208 2.26 -19.98 1.37
CA GLN A 208 1.39 -21.11 1.03
C GLN A 208 1.28 -21.37 -0.48
N ALA A 209 1.86 -20.51 -1.33
CA ALA A 209 1.89 -20.73 -2.77
C ALA A 209 3.01 -21.70 -3.20
N GLY A 210 2.89 -22.95 -2.75
CA GLY A 210 3.56 -24.13 -3.32
C GLY A 210 5.03 -24.30 -2.92
N GLY A 211 5.25 -24.95 -1.77
CA GLY A 211 6.57 -25.45 -1.38
C GLY A 211 6.68 -25.53 0.12
N GLY A 212 6.30 -26.68 0.70
CA GLY A 212 6.64 -26.95 2.10
C GLY A 212 8.11 -26.72 2.31
N ILE A 213 8.46 -25.83 3.23
CA ILE A 213 9.81 -25.75 3.77
C ILE A 213 10.08 -27.12 4.37
N LEU A 214 10.92 -27.91 3.70
CA LEU A 214 11.57 -29.05 4.32
C LEU A 214 12.44 -28.48 5.43
N VAL A 215 11.85 -28.38 6.62
CA VAL A 215 12.62 -28.23 7.85
C VAL A 215 13.43 -29.52 7.94
N HIS A 216 14.71 -29.45 7.55
CA HIS A 216 15.67 -30.45 7.97
C HIS A 216 15.66 -30.41 9.49
N LYS A 217 14.94 -31.36 10.09
CA LYS A 217 15.19 -31.74 11.48
C LYS A 217 16.57 -32.37 11.48
N ASP A 218 17.58 -31.57 11.79
CA ASP A 218 18.82 -32.10 12.29
C ASP A 218 18.52 -32.65 13.69
N GLU A 219 18.21 -33.94 13.74
CA GLU A 219 18.45 -34.72 14.94
C GLU A 219 19.97 -34.89 15.06
N LEU A 220 20.55 -34.27 16.10
CA LEU A 220 21.46 -34.89 17.08
C LEU A 220 21.75 -33.91 18.22
#